data_AF-A0A7S0J9V5-F1
#
_entry.id   AF-A0A7S0J9V5-F1
#
_cell.length_a   1.000
_cell.length_b   1.000
_cell.length_c   1.000
_cell.angle_alpha   90.00
_cell.angle_beta   90.00
_cell.angle_gamma   90.00
#
_symmetry.space_group_name_H-M   'P 1'
#
loop_
_entity.id
_entity.type
_entity.pdbx_description
1 polymer ?
#
loop_
_entity_poly.entity_id
_entity_poly.type
_entity_poly.pdbx_seq_one_letter_code
_entity_poly.pdbx_strand_id
1 'polypeptide(L)'
;FSLVQFDRVLFLDADILVVGSLAPLVEWPMPSGYAVAAVRDFKHDRRSNRSSWSSEFNTGVMLIRPNASFFAALLSAMREDRIRYNYRMGSDQQLLCAFIGKEWVALPTRMNANLALYVYMRSAWEE
;
A
#
# COMPACT_ATOMS: atom_id res chain seq x y z
N PHE A 1 -13.75 -15.86 -11.94
CA PHE A 1 -12.47 -15.86 -11.20
C PHE A 1 -12.66 -15.03 -9.95
N SER A 2 -12.35 -15.56 -8.77
CA SER A 2 -12.43 -14.82 -7.50
C SER A 2 -11.09 -14.91 -6.79
N LEU A 3 -10.62 -13.81 -6.20
CA LEU A 3 -9.35 -13.79 -5.48
C LEU A 3 -9.43 -14.47 -4.12
N VAL A 4 -10.64 -14.71 -3.59
CA VAL A 4 -10.84 -15.33 -2.26
C VAL A 4 -10.50 -16.82 -2.21
N GLN A 5 -10.17 -17.43 -3.36
CA GLN A 5 -9.65 -18.80 -3.41
C GLN A 5 -8.18 -18.90 -3.00
N PHE A 6 -7.49 -17.76 -2.89
CA PHE A 6 -6.10 -17.69 -2.46
C PHE A 6 -6.02 -17.19 -1.02
N ASP A 7 -5.17 -17.81 -0.21
CA ASP A 7 -4.92 -17.34 1.17
C ASP A 7 -4.32 -15.93 1.19
N ARG A 8 -3.51 -15.62 0.18
CA ARG A 8 -2.81 -14.35 0.00
C ARG A 8 -2.64 -14.04 -1.48
N VAL A 9 -2.66 -12.75 -1.81
CA VAL A 9 -2.38 -12.25 -3.16
C VAL A 9 -1.33 -11.15 -3.03
N LEU A 10 -0.21 -11.29 -3.76
CA LEU A 10 0.76 -10.21 -3.91
C LEU A 10 0.36 -9.37 -5.13
N PHE A 11 0.03 -8.11 -4.89
CA PHE A 11 -0.23 -7.10 -5.92
C PHE A 11 1.03 -6.28 -6.16
N LEU A 12 1.33 -6.02 -7.44
CA LEU A 12 2.45 -5.20 -7.90
C LEU A 12 1.94 -4.26 -9.00
N ASP A 13 2.25 -2.97 -8.91
CA ASP A 13 2.06 -2.04 -10.02
C ASP A 13 2.92 -2.44 -11.23
N ALA A 14 2.44 -2.07 -12.42
CA ALA A 14 3.07 -2.44 -13.68
C ALA A 14 4.39 -1.68 -13.95
N ASP A 15 4.66 -0.61 -13.23
CA ASP A 15 5.84 0.24 -13.35
C ASP A 15 6.94 -0.12 -12.33
N ILE A 16 6.90 -1.35 -11.79
CA ILE A 16 7.87 -1.87 -10.84
C ILE A 16 8.92 -2.75 -11.53
N LEU A 17 10.19 -2.60 -11.11
CA LEU A 17 11.26 -3.53 -11.42
C LEU A 17 11.57 -4.41 -10.21
N VAL A 18 11.34 -5.72 -10.34
CA VAL A 18 11.69 -6.69 -9.29
C VAL A 18 13.14 -7.13 -9.47
N VAL A 19 13.98 -6.84 -8.47
CA VAL A 19 15.44 -7.10 -8.50
C VAL A 19 15.88 -8.32 -7.68
N GLY A 20 14.93 -9.08 -7.11
CA GLY A 20 15.22 -10.23 -6.26
C GLY A 20 14.02 -11.13 -6.03
N SER A 21 14.16 -12.11 -5.14
CA SER A 21 13.08 -13.05 -4.81
C SER A 21 11.90 -12.36 -4.13
N LEU A 22 10.68 -12.71 -4.56
CA LEU A 22 9.42 -12.27 -3.93
C LEU A 22 8.96 -13.17 -2.78
N ALA A 23 9.62 -14.32 -2.54
CA ALA A 23 9.21 -15.25 -1.48
C ALA A 23 9.08 -14.58 -0.09
N PRO A 24 10.02 -13.71 0.36
CA PRO A 24 9.89 -13.02 1.64
C PRO A 24 8.65 -12.12 1.76
N LEU A 25 8.15 -11.59 0.64
CA LEU A 25 6.91 -10.80 0.61
C LEU A 25 5.69 -11.70 0.74
N VAL A 26 5.64 -12.80 0.00
CA VAL A 26 4.51 -13.74 0.03
C VAL A 26 4.36 -14.38 1.41
N GLU A 27 5.48 -14.71 2.04
CA GLU A 27 5.56 -15.35 3.36
C GLU A 27 5.47 -14.34 4.53
N TRP A 28 5.40 -13.03 4.24
CA TRP A 28 5.45 -12.01 5.28
C TRP A 28 4.37 -12.24 6.35
N PRO A 29 4.69 -12.18 7.65
CA PRO A 29 3.70 -12.36 8.70
C PRO A 29 2.59 -11.32 8.59
N MET A 30 1.34 -11.78 8.49
CA MET A 30 0.16 -10.92 8.60
C MET A 30 -0.70 -11.42 9.75
N PRO A 31 -0.77 -10.66 10.86
CA PRO A 31 -1.65 -11.02 11.97
C PRO A 31 -3.10 -11.18 11.51
N SER A 32 -3.87 -11.98 12.26
CA SER A 32 -5.31 -12.10 12.02
C SER A 32 -5.98 -10.72 12.15
N GLY A 33 -7.00 -10.46 11.33
CA GLY A 33 -7.71 -9.18 11.30
C GLY A 33 -7.13 -8.14 10.34
N TYR A 34 -5.86 -8.24 9.95
CA TYR A 34 -5.26 -7.33 8.97
C TYR A 34 -5.54 -7.78 7.54
N ALA A 35 -5.97 -6.85 6.68
CA ALA A 35 -6.30 -7.13 5.28
C ALA A 35 -5.11 -6.89 4.32
N VAL A 36 -4.20 -5.98 4.69
CA VAL A 36 -3.11 -5.51 3.81
C VAL A 36 -1.80 -5.37 4.58
N ALA A 37 -0.71 -5.80 3.95
CA ALA A 37 0.64 -5.36 4.27
C ALA A 37 1.23 -4.56 3.10
N ALA A 38 1.84 -3.41 3.39
CA ALA A 38 2.35 -2.48 2.38
C ALA A 38 3.50 -1.63 2.95
N VAL A 39 4.20 -0.89 2.10
CA VAL A 39 5.27 0.04 2.53
C VAL A 39 4.70 1.42 2.80
N ARG A 40 5.24 2.14 3.78
CA ARG A 40 4.89 3.55 4.05
C ARG A 40 5.14 4.40 2.81
N ASP A 41 4.18 5.26 2.49
CA ASP A 41 4.37 6.20 1.39
C ASP A 41 5.37 7.31 1.76
N PHE A 42 6.08 7.83 0.76
CA PHE A 42 7.07 8.89 0.93
C PHE A 42 6.70 10.09 0.06
N LYS A 43 6.69 11.27 0.66
CA LYS A 43 6.27 12.50 0.00
C LYS A 43 7.39 13.53 0.08
N HIS A 44 7.67 14.18 -1.06
CA HIS A 44 8.56 15.34 -1.13
C HIS A 44 7.76 16.55 -1.59
N ASP A 45 7.66 17.56 -0.73
CA ASP A 45 7.06 18.85 -1.06
C ASP A 45 8.11 19.77 -1.69
N ARG A 46 7.97 20.00 -3.00
CA ARG A 46 8.87 20.87 -3.77
C ARG A 46 8.82 22.34 -3.35
N ARG A 47 7.71 22.81 -2.76
CA ARG A 47 7.58 24.22 -2.35
C ARG A 47 8.35 24.50 -1.07
N SER A 48 8.19 23.62 -0.08
CA SER A 48 8.93 23.74 1.19
C SER A 48 10.31 23.08 1.16
N ASN A 49 10.63 22.35 0.08
CA ASN A 49 11.83 21.53 -0.06
C ASN A 49 12.00 20.57 1.12
N ARG A 50 10.91 19.93 1.54
CA ARG A 50 10.88 18.99 2.67
C ARG A 50 10.39 17.62 2.22
N SER A 51 11.06 16.62 2.77
CA SER A 51 10.72 15.21 2.58
C SER A 51 10.16 14.64 3.88
N SER A 52 9.12 13.83 3.80
CA SER A 52 8.56 13.15 4.97
C SER A 52 7.91 11.82 4.62
N TRP A 53 7.94 10.92 5.60
CA TRP A 53 7.15 9.70 5.57
C TRP A 53 5.68 10.01 5.83
N SER A 54 4.80 9.38 5.06
CA SER A 54 3.37 9.45 5.29
C SER A 54 2.93 8.52 6.42
N SER A 55 1.79 8.83 7.01
CA SER A 55 1.02 7.87 7.82
C SER A 55 0.29 6.83 6.96
N GLU A 56 0.18 7.09 5.66
CA GLU A 56 -0.45 6.25 4.64
C GLU A 56 0.57 5.26 4.06
N PHE A 57 0.07 4.21 3.43
CA PHE A 57 0.88 3.27 2.67
C PHE A 57 0.81 3.56 1.17
N ASN A 58 1.85 3.12 0.46
CA ASN A 58 1.88 3.13 -1.00
C ASN A 58 1.20 1.86 -1.53
N THR A 59 0.32 1.99 -2.54
CA THR A 59 -0.43 0.84 -3.11
C THR A 59 0.32 0.06 -4.16
N GLY A 60 1.50 0.50 -4.60
CA GLY A 60 2.23 -0.15 -5.69
C GLY A 60 2.73 -1.55 -5.36
N VAL A 61 2.94 -1.87 -4.08
CA VAL A 61 3.20 -3.25 -3.62
C VAL A 61 2.36 -3.52 -2.39
N MET A 62 1.47 -4.52 -2.50
CA MET A 62 0.61 -4.94 -1.40
C MET A 62 0.55 -6.45 -1.29
N LEU A 63 0.80 -6.98 -0.10
CA LEU A 63 0.36 -8.33 0.24
C LEU A 63 -1.05 -8.23 0.81
N ILE A 64 -2.01 -8.84 0.12
CA ILE A 64 -3.42 -8.76 0.42
C ILE A 64 -3.89 -10.11 0.96
N ARG A 65 -4.72 -10.10 2.00
CA ARG A 65 -5.55 -11.24 2.40
C ARG A 65 -6.95 -11.03 1.81
N PRO A 66 -7.29 -11.72 0.71
CA PRO A 66 -8.59 -11.54 0.09
C PRO A 66 -9.73 -11.88 1.06
N ASN A 67 -10.72 -11.01 1.15
CA ASN A 67 -11.86 -11.19 2.05
C ASN A 67 -13.12 -10.59 1.41
N ALA A 68 -14.11 -11.45 1.13
CA ALA A 68 -15.35 -11.05 0.47
C ALA A 68 -16.15 -10.02 1.29
N SER A 69 -16.20 -10.19 2.61
CA SER A 69 -16.91 -9.28 3.52
C SER A 69 -16.23 -7.92 3.59
N PHE A 70 -14.89 -7.89 3.61
CA PHE A 70 -14.11 -6.65 3.55
C PHE A 70 -14.39 -5.89 2.24
N PHE A 71 -14.36 -6.60 1.10
CA PHE A 71 -14.66 -5.99 -0.19
C PHE A 71 -16.11 -5.48 -0.29
N ALA A 72 -17.07 -6.24 0.21
CA ALA A 72 -18.47 -5.81 0.26
C ALA A 72 -18.66 -4.56 1.16
N ALA A 73 -17.94 -4.49 2.29
CA ALA A 73 -17.96 -3.34 3.19
C ALA A 73 -17.35 -2.09 2.53
N LEU A 74 -16.24 -2.23 1.80
CA LEU A 74 -15.65 -1.15 1.00
C LEU A 74 -16.66 -0.64 -0.05
N LEU A 75 -17.27 -1.54 -0.82
CA LEU A 75 -18.26 -1.17 -1.84
C LEU A 75 -19.49 -0.47 -1.25
N SER A 76 -20.02 -0.96 -0.13
CA SER A 76 -21.13 -0.32 0.59
C SER A 76 -20.72 1.08 1.07
N ALA A 77 -19.54 1.21 1.67
CA ALA A 77 -19.04 2.51 2.13
C ALA A 77 -18.81 3.51 0.98
N MET A 78 -18.39 3.04 -0.20
CA MET A 78 -18.30 3.87 -1.40
C MET A 78 -19.68 4.31 -1.91
N ARG A 79 -20.64 3.38 -1.99
CA ARG A 79 -22.02 3.68 -2.46
C ARG A 79 -22.76 4.64 -1.55
N GLU A 80 -22.49 4.56 -0.25
CA GLU A 80 -23.11 5.38 0.79
C GLU A 80 -22.32 6.67 1.09
N ASP A 81 -21.28 6.96 0.31
CA ASP A 81 -20.41 8.15 0.47
C ASP A 81 -19.83 8.31 1.90
N ARG A 82 -19.54 7.18 2.55
CA ARG A 82 -18.98 7.13 3.92
C ARG A 82 -17.46 7.31 3.96
N ILE A 83 -16.80 7.33 2.80
CA ILE A 83 -15.35 7.47 2.69
C ILE A 83 -15.03 8.78 2.00
N ARG A 84 -14.39 9.70 2.72
CA ARG A 84 -13.89 10.95 2.14
C ARG A 84 -12.43 10.77 1.71
N TYR A 85 -12.16 10.92 0.42
CA TYR A 85 -10.81 10.82 -0.15
C TYR A 85 -10.65 11.77 -1.35
N ASN A 86 -9.41 12.16 -1.67
CA ASN A 86 -9.13 13.03 -2.81
C ASN A 86 -8.84 12.18 -4.07
N TYR A 87 -9.91 11.89 -4.81
CA TYR A 87 -9.85 11.14 -6.06
C TYR A 87 -8.95 11.77 -7.13
N ARG A 88 -8.68 13.09 -7.08
CA ARG A 88 -7.85 13.79 -8.08
C ARG A 88 -6.34 13.63 -7.85
N MET A 89 -5.93 13.44 -6.61
CA MET A 89 -4.52 13.47 -6.22
C MET A 89 -3.94 12.10 -5.89
N GLY A 90 -4.77 11.11 -5.56
CA GLY A 90 -4.28 9.77 -5.23
C GLY A 90 -5.28 8.64 -5.37
N SER A 91 -6.38 8.85 -6.12
CA SER A 91 -7.27 7.81 -6.64
C SER A 91 -7.57 6.67 -5.64
N ASP A 92 -7.16 5.45 -5.98
CA ASP A 92 -7.32 4.19 -5.27
C ASP A 92 -6.43 4.11 -4.02
N GLN A 93 -5.21 4.64 -4.05
CA GLN A 93 -4.35 4.71 -2.85
C GLN A 93 -5.05 5.46 -1.71
N GLN A 94 -5.60 6.64 -2.01
CA GLN A 94 -6.30 7.41 -1.00
C GLN A 94 -7.62 6.78 -0.57
N LEU A 95 -8.35 6.14 -1.48
CA LEU A 95 -9.56 5.38 -1.14
C LEU A 95 -9.23 4.26 -0.14
N LEU A 96 -8.22 3.45 -0.45
CA LEU A 96 -7.81 2.32 0.39
C LEU A 96 -7.27 2.79 1.74
N CYS A 97 -6.42 3.82 1.75
CA CYS A 97 -5.91 4.41 2.99
C CYS A 97 -7.02 5.02 3.85
N ALA A 98 -8.00 5.69 3.25
CA ALA A 98 -9.13 6.27 3.97
C ALA A 98 -10.06 5.20 4.57
N PHE A 99 -10.23 4.07 3.88
CA PHE A 99 -11.08 2.97 4.35
C PHE A 99 -10.38 2.10 5.41
N ILE A 100 -9.12 1.73 5.19
CA ILE A 100 -8.33 0.87 6.10
C ILE A 100 -7.82 1.65 7.32
N GLY A 101 -7.57 2.95 7.15
CA GLY A 101 -7.02 3.80 8.20
C GLY A 101 -5.65 3.29 8.67
N LYS A 102 -5.55 2.93 9.95
CA LYS A 102 -4.30 2.47 10.58
C LYS A 102 -4.16 0.94 10.62
N GLU A 103 -5.14 0.20 10.12
CA GLU A 103 -5.24 -1.26 10.26
C GLU A 103 -4.53 -2.00 9.10
N TRP A 104 -3.25 -1.70 8.91
CA TRP A 104 -2.39 -2.33 7.92
C TRP A 104 -1.03 -2.67 8.50
N VAL A 105 -0.34 -3.64 7.90
CA VAL A 105 0.96 -4.12 8.35
C VAL A 105 2.06 -3.40 7.56
N ALA A 106 2.98 -2.74 8.27
CA ALA A 106 4.12 -2.09 7.63
C ALA A 106 5.16 -3.10 7.14
N LEU A 107 5.53 -2.98 5.87
CA LEU A 107 6.64 -3.68 5.24
C LEU A 107 7.91 -2.81 5.23
N PRO A 108 9.11 -3.42 5.17
CA PRO A 108 10.37 -2.70 5.00
C PRO A 108 10.42 -1.93 3.68
N THR A 109 11.08 -0.77 3.67
CA THR A 109 11.19 0.13 2.51
C THR A 109 11.66 -0.57 1.23
N ARG A 110 12.69 -1.43 1.31
CA ARG A 110 13.20 -2.21 0.16
C ARG A 110 12.16 -3.02 -0.61
N MET A 111 11.00 -3.31 0.00
CA MET A 111 9.93 -4.08 -0.64
C MET A 111 9.09 -3.24 -1.62
N ASN A 112 9.20 -1.91 -1.58
CA ASN A 112 8.55 -0.98 -2.49
C ASN A 112 9.29 0.36 -2.47
N ALA A 113 10.58 0.32 -2.76
CA ALA A 113 11.36 1.54 -2.82
C ALA A 113 10.94 2.29 -4.10
N ASN A 114 10.38 3.49 -3.96
CA ASN A 114 10.02 4.37 -5.09
C ASN A 114 11.13 5.40 -5.45
N LEU A 115 11.27 5.78 -6.72
CA LEU A 115 12.40 6.61 -7.18
C LEU A 115 12.50 7.98 -6.48
N ALA A 116 11.43 8.47 -5.83
CA ALA A 116 11.52 9.68 -5.02
C ALA A 116 12.45 9.47 -3.80
N LEU A 117 12.47 8.28 -3.20
CA LEU A 117 13.42 7.93 -2.15
C LEU A 117 14.86 7.93 -2.67
N TYR A 118 15.12 7.40 -3.88
CA TYR A 118 16.44 7.48 -4.51
C TYR A 118 16.95 8.93 -4.59
N VAL A 119 16.08 9.86 -4.98
CA VAL A 119 16.44 11.27 -5.22
C VAL A 119 16.57 12.05 -3.92
N TYR A 120 15.64 11.86 -2.98
CA TYR A 120 15.48 12.76 -1.83
C TYR A 120 15.85 12.14 -0.48
N MET A 121 16.05 10.82 -0.40
CA MET A 121 16.41 10.12 0.83
C MET A 121 17.22 8.85 0.53
N ARG A 122 18.39 9.02 -0.10
CA ARG A 122 19.22 7.93 -0.61
C ARG A 122 19.51 6.82 0.41
N SER A 123 19.76 7.17 1.67
CA SER A 123 20.01 6.18 2.72
C SER A 123 18.85 5.21 2.92
N ALA A 124 17.61 5.69 2.88
CA ALA A 124 16.42 4.84 3.01
C ALA A 124 16.13 3.98 1.77
N TRP A 125 16.69 4.36 0.61
CA TRP A 125 16.63 3.55 -0.61
C TRP A 125 17.57 2.34 -0.56
N GLU A 126 18.66 2.45 0.18
CA GLU A 126 19.74 1.45 0.23
C GLU A 126 19.59 0.43 1.38
N GLU A 127 18.67 0.65 2.32
CA GLU A 127 18.28 -0.28 3.41
C GLU A 127 17.32 -1.39 2.94
#